data_AF-A0A6I3HUC0-F1
#
_entry.id   AF-A0A6I3HUC0-F1
#
_cell.length_a   1.000
_cell.length_b   1.000
_cell.length_c   1.000
_cell.angle_alpha   90.00
_cell.angle_beta   90.00
_cell.angle_gamma   90.00
#
_symmetry.space_group_name_H-M   'P 1'
#
loop_
_entity.id
_entity.type
_entity.pdbx_description
1 polymer ?
#
loop_
_entity_poly.entity_id
_entity_poly.type
_entity_poly.pdbx_seq_one_letter_code
_entity_poly.pdbx_strand_id
1 'polypeptide(L)' 'MSRSLIFVRTAVQTDDTTISRHKESASSEAEQYRGSSRSSGMPLNSELRLVAGIGESVMGSLGASFDEGNQWTIDYV' A
#
# COMPACT_ATOMS: atom_id res chain seq x y z
N MET A 1 6.50 -20.54 24.20
CA MET A 1 5.61 -19.66 23.43
C MET A 1 6.47 -18.80 22.52
N SER A 2 6.31 -18.90 21.20
CA SER A 2 7.01 -18.00 20.27
C SER A 2 6.36 -16.62 20.36
N ARG A 3 7.14 -15.59 20.67
CA ARG A 3 6.67 -14.20 20.70
C ARG A 3 6.58 -13.72 19.26
N SER A 4 5.37 -13.64 18.71
CA SER A 4 5.18 -13.09 17.37
C SER A 4 5.54 -11.60 17.40
N LEU A 5 6.61 -11.23 16.67
CA LEU A 5 7.07 -9.85 16.59
C LEU A 5 6.22 -9.09 15.56
N ILE A 6 5.66 -7.96 15.97
CA ILE A 6 4.99 -7.02 15.06
C ILE A 6 6.07 -6.20 14.36
N PHE A 7 5.93 -5.99 13.06
CA PHE A 7 6.87 -5.18 12.29
C PHE A 7 6.16 -4.18 11.38
N VAL A 8 6.87 -3.08 11.08
CA VAL A 8 6.60 -2.16 9.97
C VAL A 8 7.94 -1.90 9.29
N ARG A 9 8.01 -2.08 7.97
CA ARG A 9 9.24 -1.87 7.21
C ARG A 9 8.95 -1.43 5.77
N THR A 10 9.98 -0.92 5.11
CA THR A 10 9.96 -0.73 3.65
C THR A 10 9.69 -2.06 2.96
N ALA A 11 8.84 -2.02 1.94
CA ALA A 11 8.56 -3.16 1.09
C ALA A 11 9.82 -3.60 0.35
N VAL A 12 9.97 -4.92 0.20
CA VAL A 12 10.98 -5.54 -0.63
C VAL A 12 10.30 -6.30 -1.76
N GLN A 13 11.06 -6.78 -2.73
CA GLN A 13 10.52 -7.46 -3.93
C GLN A 13 9.60 -8.65 -3.60
N THR A 14 9.87 -9.40 -2.52
CA THR A 14 9.02 -10.53 -2.11
C THR A 14 7.63 -10.10 -1.64
N ASP A 15 7.43 -8.83 -1.29
CA ASP A 15 6.14 -8.30 -0.84
C ASP A 15 5.23 -7.88 -2.00
N ASP A 16 5.75 -7.79 -3.23
CA ASP A 16 5.05 -7.21 -4.39
C ASP A 16 3.72 -7.89 -4.70
N THR A 17 3.67 -9.23 -4.58
CA THR A 17 2.44 -10.00 -4.80
C THR A 17 1.40 -9.66 -3.74
N THR A 18 1.79 -9.59 -2.46
CA THR A 18 0.88 -9.25 -1.36
C THR A 18 0.37 -7.82 -1.50
N ILE A 19 1.27 -6.89 -1.80
CA ILE A 19 0.94 -5.48 -2.02
C ILE A 19 -0.04 -5.31 -3.18
N SER A 20 0.18 -6.02 -4.29
CA SER A 20 -0.72 -5.96 -5.44
C SER A 20 -2.14 -6.41 -5.08
N ARG A 21 -2.26 -7.49 -4.29
CA ARG A 21 -3.56 -7.98 -3.78
C ARG A 21 -4.24 -7.00 -2.84
N HIS A 22 -3.50 -6.39 -1.92
CA HIS A 22 -4.05 -5.36 -1.03
C HIS A 22 -4.52 -4.13 -1.82
N LYS A 23 -3.74 -3.67 -2.80
CA LYS A 23 -4.12 -2.56 -3.68
C LYS A 23 -5.41 -2.86 -4.47
N GLU A 24 -5.53 -4.07 -5.01
CA GLU A 24 -6.74 -4.51 -5.72
C GLU A 24 -7.94 -4.53 -4.78
N SER A 25 -7.78 -5.09 -3.57
CA SER A 25 -8.84 -5.15 -2.55
C SER A 25 -9.29 -3.75 -2.14
N ALA A 26 -8.36 -2.86 -1.82
CA ALA A 26 -8.65 -1.48 -1.43
C ALA A 26 -9.32 -0.68 -2.56
N SER A 27 -8.94 -0.95 -3.82
CA SER A 27 -9.56 -0.29 -4.97
C SER A 27 -10.98 -0.80 -5.21
N SER A 28 -11.20 -2.12 -5.12
CA SER A 28 -12.54 -2.71 -5.21
C SER A 28 -13.47 -2.19 -4.10
N GLU A 29 -12.96 -2.10 -2.86
CA GLU A 29 -13.71 -1.54 -1.75
C GLU A 29 -14.06 -0.07 -1.98
N ALA A 30 -13.09 0.75 -2.41
CA ALA A 30 -13.32 2.15 -2.71
C ALA A 30 -14.35 2.34 -3.85
N GLU A 31 -14.32 1.49 -4.87
CA GLU A 31 -15.31 1.49 -5.95
C GLU A 31 -16.72 1.18 -5.44
N GLN A 32 -16.84 0.16 -4.58
CA GLN A 32 -18.12 -0.21 -3.95
C GLN A 32 -18.71 0.93 -3.12
N TYR A 33 -17.90 1.66 -2.36
CA TYR A 33 -18.40 2.72 -1.49
C TYR A 33 -18.57 4.09 -2.16
N ARG A 34 -17.73 4.45 -3.14
CA ARG A 34 -17.75 5.79 -3.77
C ARG A 34 -18.33 5.85 -5.18
N GLY A 35 -18.65 4.71 -5.81
CA GLY A 35 -19.30 4.71 -7.12
C GLY A 35 -18.44 5.25 -8.27
N SER A 36 -17.13 4.95 -8.23
CA SER A 36 -16.10 5.29 -9.23
C SER A 36 -15.58 6.75 -9.26
N SER A 37 -14.29 6.89 -8.96
CA SER A 37 -13.30 7.66 -9.73
C SER A 37 -12.01 7.76 -8.92
N ARG A 38 -11.03 6.93 -9.25
CA ARG A 38 -9.64 7.29 -8.98
C ARG A 38 -9.08 7.88 -10.25
N SER A 39 -8.89 9.20 -10.22
CA SER A 39 -8.01 9.89 -11.15
C SER A 39 -6.71 9.10 -11.22
N SER A 40 -6.38 8.56 -12.40
CA SER A 40 -5.09 7.92 -12.65
C SER A 40 -4.03 9.03 -12.60
N GLY A 41 -3.55 9.33 -11.40
CA GLY A 41 -2.48 10.28 -11.17
C GLY A 41 -1.24 9.87 -11.95
N MET A 42 -0.60 10.86 -12.58
CA MET A 42 0.59 10.77 -13.43
C MET A 42 1.70 9.87 -12.86
N PRO A 43 2.63 9.38 -13.69
CA PRO A 43 3.79 8.63 -13.22
C PRO A 43 4.59 9.46 -12.21
N LEU A 44 4.57 9.03 -10.95
CA LEU A 44 5.17 9.74 -9.83
C LEU A 44 6.66 9.38 -9.70
N ASN A 45 7.42 10.40 -9.35
CA ASN A 45 8.88 10.47 -9.35
C ASN A 45 9.45 9.76 -8.10
N SER A 46 8.62 9.49 -7.10
CA SER A 46 8.99 8.79 -5.87
C SER A 46 7.78 8.08 -5.28
N GLU A 47 7.93 6.79 -5.00
CA GLU A 47 6.91 5.92 -4.41
C GLU A 47 7.43 5.36 -3.08
N LEU A 48 6.65 5.51 -2.01
CA LEU A 48 6.92 4.92 -0.71
C LEU A 48 5.99 3.72 -0.51
N ARG A 49 6.58 2.53 -0.41
CA ARG A 49 5.85 1.28 -0.17
C ARG A 49 6.25 0.70 1.18
N LEU A 50 5.29 0.58 2.08
CA LEU A 50 5.46 0.01 3.41
C LEU A 50 4.64 -1.26 3.56
N VAL A 51 5.14 -2.19 4.37
CA VAL A 51 4.41 -3.38 4.80
C VAL A 51 4.43 -3.49 6.31
N ALA A 52 3.31 -3.95 6.86
CA ALA A 52 3.15 -4.25 8.27
C ALA A 52 2.74 -5.71 8.45
N GLY A 53 3.20 -6.36 9.51
CA GLY A 53 2.98 -7.79 9.69
C GLY A 53 3.33 -8.33 11.06
N ILE A 54 3.14 -9.63 11.21
CA ILE A 54 3.36 -10.39 12.45
C ILE A 54 4.20 -11.63 12.11
N GLY A 55 5.34 -11.78 12.77
CA GLY A 55 6.30 -12.85 12.45
C GLY A 55 6.87 -12.65 11.05
N GLU A 56 6.57 -13.57 10.14
CA GLU A 56 6.98 -13.49 8.72
C GLU A 56 5.81 -13.12 7.79
N SER A 57 4.60 -13.03 8.32
CA SER A 57 3.39 -12.77 7.54
C SER A 57 3.14 -11.27 7.41
N VAL A 58 3.07 -10.78 6.17
CA VAL A 58 2.57 -9.43 5.88
C VAL A 58 1.06 -9.43 6.01
N MET A 59 0.55 -8.50 6.81
CA MET A 59 -0.88 -8.35 7.14
C MET A 59 -1.48 -7.07 6.54
N GLY A 60 -0.65 -6.09 6.16
CA GLY A 60 -1.11 -4.84 5.59
C GLY A 60 -0.01 -4.19 4.75
N SER A 61 -0.41 -3.32 3.83
CA SER A 61 0.53 -2.58 3.00
C SER A 61 0.03 -1.19 2.67
N LEU A 62 0.92 -0.21 2.70
CA LEU A 62 0.60 1.17 2.36
C LEU A 62 1.44 1.58 1.15
N GLY A 63 0.79 2.20 0.18
CA GLY A 63 1.44 2.90 -0.93
C GLY A 63 1.14 4.39 -0.85
N ALA A 64 2.19 5.19 -0.88
CA ALA A 64 2.08 6.63 -0.99
C ALA A 64 2.99 7.16 -2.09
N SER A 65 2.50 8.18 -2.77
CA SER A 65 3.18 8.82 -3.87
C SER A 65 3.39 10.30 -3.58
N PHE A 66 4.49 10.83 -4.11
CA PHE A 66 4.87 12.23 -3.95
C PHE A 66 4.78 12.95 -5.29
N ASP A 67 3.95 13.98 -5.34
CA ASP A 67 3.72 14.77 -6.56
C ASP A 67 4.70 15.95 -6.72
N GLU A 68 4.71 16.54 -7.91
CA GLU A 68 5.52 17.74 -8.22
C GLU A 68 5.10 18.98 -7.40
N GLY A 69 3.92 18.94 -6.77
CA GLY A 69 3.42 19.95 -5.83
C GLY A 69 4.01 19.84 -4.43
N ASN A 70 4.94 18.90 -4.21
CA ASN A 70 5.54 18.61 -2.91
C ASN A 70 4.52 18.06 -1.90
N GLN A 71 3.50 17.34 -2.40
CA GLN A 71 2.43 16.76 -1.60
C GLN A 71 2.48 15.23 -1.65
N TRP A 72 2.31 14.61 -0.47
CA TRP A 72 2.14 13.17 -0.36
C TRP A 72 0.67 12.80 -0.49
N THR A 73 0.38 11.82 -1.35
CA THR A 73 -0.95 11.22 -1.50
C THR A 73 -0.89 9.74 -1.14
N ILE A 74 -1.90 9.25 -0.42
CA ILE A 74 -2.04 7.83 -0.12
C ILE A 74 -2.83 7.17 -1.26
N ASP A 75 -2.20 6.24 -1.95
CA ASP A 75 -2.78 5.54 -3.08
C ASP A 75 -3.63 4.35 -2.61
N TYR A 76 -3.17 3.61 -1.61
CA TYR A 76 -3.90 2.50 -0.99
C TYR A 76 -3.35 2.20 0.40
N VAL A 77 -4.21 1.58 1.22
CA VAL A 77 -3.92 1.01 2.54
C VAL A 77 -4.51 -0.39 2.58
#